data_AF-A0A0C2ZV69-F1
#
_entry.id   AF-A0A0C2ZV69-F1
#
_cell.length_a   1.000
_cell.length_b   1.000
_cell.length_c   1.000
_cell.angle_alpha   90.00
_cell.angle_beta   90.00
_cell.angle_gamma   90.00
#
_symmetry.space_group_name_H-M   'P 1'
#
loop_
_entity.id
_entity.type
_entity.pdbx_description
1 polymer ?
#
loop_
_entity_poly.entity_id
_entity_poly.type
_entity_poly.pdbx_seq_one_letter_code
_entity_poly.pdbx_strand_id
1 'polypeptide(L)'
;LVFRDLVVFIAQVQRTLLDIHALLDYIEILHPLLTSPPSKPVCANPTWMGCFTKETQICESFYFAGVPVWLVRHQEFIPDTMNIIHPVWLTFPENIVRAMYSENGAVKSFPVI
;
A
#
# COMPACT_ATOMS: atom_id res chain seq x y z
N LEU A 1 7.17 -20.65 24.19
CA LEU A 1 8.19 -19.59 23.94
C LEU A 1 8.84 -19.81 22.58
N VAL A 2 9.61 -20.89 22.38
CA VAL A 2 10.33 -21.21 21.11
C VAL A 2 9.50 -21.08 19.82
N PHE A 3 8.28 -21.62 19.76
CA PHE A 3 7.44 -21.55 18.55
C PHE A 3 7.04 -20.11 18.18
N ARG A 4 6.71 -19.27 19.18
CA ARG A 4 6.35 -17.86 18.95
C ARG A 4 7.55 -17.07 18.44
N ASP A 5 8.70 -17.29 19.04
CA ASP A 5 9.92 -16.58 18.69
C ASP A 5 10.38 -16.97 17.26
N LEU A 6 10.17 -18.23 16.86
CA LEU A 6 10.38 -18.68 15.48
C LEU A 6 9.42 -18.00 14.48
N VAL A 7 8.13 -17.87 14.81
CA VAL A 7 7.15 -17.19 13.93
C VAL A 7 7.54 -15.72 13.73
N VAL A 8 7.92 -15.03 14.80
CA VAL A 8 8.38 -13.63 14.72
C VAL A 8 9.64 -13.52 13.85
N PHE A 9 10.60 -14.43 14.04
CA PHE A 9 11.82 -14.45 13.23
C PHE A 9 11.51 -14.66 11.73
N ILE A 10 10.65 -15.62 11.39
CA ILE A 10 10.24 -15.85 10.00
C ILE A 10 9.56 -14.62 9.41
N ALA A 11 8.64 -13.99 10.16
CA ALA A 11 7.95 -12.79 9.70
C ALA A 11 8.92 -11.61 9.47
N GLN A 12 9.93 -11.45 10.32
CA GLN A 12 10.98 -10.44 10.14
C GLN A 12 11.82 -10.70 8.89
N VAL A 13 12.21 -11.95 8.65
CA VAL A 13 12.94 -12.35 7.44
C VAL A 13 12.10 -12.08 6.19
N GLN A 14 10.84 -12.52 6.18
CA GLN A 14 9.91 -12.27 5.07
C GLN A 14 9.74 -10.78 4.80
N ARG A 15 9.54 -9.96 5.83
CA ARG A 15 9.45 -8.49 5.70
C ARG A 15 10.73 -7.91 5.10
N THR A 16 11.89 -8.31 5.61
CA THR A 16 13.19 -7.80 5.14
C THR A 16 13.42 -8.12 3.67
N LEU A 17 13.06 -9.34 3.24
CA LEU A 17 13.14 -9.71 1.83
C LEU A 17 12.20 -8.87 0.96
N LEU A 18 10.96 -8.65 1.41
CA LEU A 18 10.01 -7.78 0.70
C LEU A 18 10.51 -6.33 0.61
N ASP A 19 11.11 -5.80 1.67
CA ASP A 19 11.69 -4.45 1.68
C ASP A 19 12.86 -4.34 0.68
N ILE A 20 13.71 -5.36 0.60
CA ILE A 20 14.81 -5.41 -0.39
C ILE A 20 14.25 -5.46 -1.81
N HIS A 21 13.26 -6.31 -2.07
CA HIS A 21 12.60 -6.37 -3.38
C HIS A 21 11.96 -5.04 -3.77
N ALA A 22 11.25 -4.40 -2.84
CA ALA A 22 10.65 -3.10 -3.07
C ALA A 22 11.69 -2.01 -3.37
N LEU A 23 12.85 -2.04 -2.69
CA LEU A 23 13.94 -1.11 -2.94
C LEU A 23 14.56 -1.32 -4.34
N LEU A 24 14.75 -2.58 -4.75
CA LEU A 24 15.26 -2.90 -6.09
C LEU A 24 14.29 -2.44 -7.17
N ASP A 25 12.99 -2.76 -7.03
CA ASP A 25 11.94 -2.27 -7.93
C ASP A 25 11.92 -0.73 -7.99
N TYR A 26 12.09 -0.07 -6.84
CA TYR A 26 12.17 1.38 -6.79
C TYR A 26 13.37 1.92 -7.59
N ILE A 27 14.57 1.38 -7.38
CA ILE A 27 15.79 1.87 -8.03
C ILE A 27 15.76 1.59 -9.54
N GLU A 28 15.39 0.38 -9.93
CA GLU A 28 15.50 -0.10 -11.31
C GLU A 28 14.33 0.36 -12.20
N ILE A 29 13.13 0.50 -11.63
CA ILE A 29 11.91 0.74 -12.40
C ILE A 29 11.30 2.10 -12.03
N LEU A 30 11.00 2.31 -10.74
CA LEU A 30 10.18 3.46 -10.33
C LEU A 30 10.94 4.79 -10.46
N HIS A 31 12.17 4.85 -9.96
CA HIS A 31 12.97 6.06 -9.89
C HIS A 31 13.24 6.68 -11.27
N PRO A 32 13.61 5.90 -12.31
CA PRO A 32 13.70 6.41 -13.68
C PRO A 32 12.38 7.00 -14.19
N LEU A 33 11.25 6.33 -13.94
CA LEU A 33 9.92 6.80 -14.38
C LEU A 33 9.48 8.07 -13.65
N LEU A 34 9.86 8.24 -12.39
CA LEU A 34 9.55 9.46 -11.63
C LEU A 34 10.46 10.63 -12.03
N THR A 35 11.73 10.36 -12.32
CA THR A 35 12.72 11.41 -12.67
C THR A 35 12.55 11.87 -14.12
N SER A 36 12.15 10.98 -15.02
CA SER A 36 11.93 11.25 -16.43
C SER A 36 10.59 10.66 -16.87
N PRO A 37 9.46 11.32 -16.53
CA PRO A 37 8.12 10.79 -16.79
C PRO A 37 7.87 10.51 -18.28
N PRO A 38 7.20 9.39 -18.61
CA PRO A 38 6.81 9.10 -19.98
C PRO A 38 5.73 10.06 -20.47
N SER A 39 5.59 10.19 -21.78
CA SER A 39 4.55 11.03 -22.40
C SER A 39 3.13 10.46 -22.24
N LYS A 40 3.02 9.18 -21.88
CA LYS A 40 1.76 8.46 -21.63
C LYS A 40 1.89 7.60 -20.38
N PRO A 41 0.80 7.39 -19.64
CA PRO A 41 0.82 6.52 -18.47
C PRO A 41 1.23 5.09 -18.78
N VAL A 42 2.09 4.52 -17.94
CA VAL A 42 2.44 3.10 -17.96
C VAL A 42 1.27 2.28 -17.39
N CYS A 43 1.11 1.04 -17.87
CA CYS A 43 0.10 0.13 -17.33
C CYS A 43 0.36 -0.12 -15.84
N ALA A 44 -0.70 -0.09 -15.02
CA ALA A 44 -0.57 -0.30 -13.59
C ALA A 44 -0.04 -1.70 -13.27
N ASN A 45 0.99 -1.81 -12.44
CA ASN A 45 1.50 -3.11 -12.00
C ASN A 45 0.61 -3.68 -10.88
N PRO A 46 -0.10 -4.81 -11.11
CA PRO A 46 -1.01 -5.38 -10.12
C PRO A 46 -0.32 -6.03 -8.93
N THR A 47 1.00 -6.24 -8.96
CA THR A 47 1.75 -6.83 -7.84
C THR A 47 2.17 -5.80 -6.80
N TRP A 48 2.12 -4.52 -7.14
CA TRP A 48 2.46 -3.43 -6.24
C TRP A 48 1.28 -3.07 -5.33
N MET A 49 1.57 -2.76 -4.08
CA MET A 49 0.56 -2.33 -3.09
C MET A 49 -0.11 -1.01 -3.49
N GLY A 50 0.63 -0.12 -4.15
CA GLY A 50 0.15 1.19 -4.55
C GLY A 50 0.19 2.25 -3.44
N CYS A 51 -0.53 3.36 -3.62
CA CYS A 51 -0.51 4.50 -2.72
C CYS A 51 -1.87 5.21 -2.61
N PHE A 52 -2.26 5.57 -1.39
CA PHE A 52 -3.34 6.53 -1.14
C PHE A 52 -2.72 7.89 -0.85
N THR A 53 -3.11 8.93 -1.59
CA THR A 53 -2.58 10.28 -1.41
C THR A 53 -3.68 11.33 -1.53
N LYS A 54 -3.51 12.45 -0.84
CA LYS A 54 -4.35 13.65 -1.06
C LYS A 54 -3.70 14.62 -2.06
N GLU A 55 -2.43 14.40 -2.39
CA GLU A 55 -1.64 15.30 -3.25
C GLU A 55 -1.79 14.91 -4.71
N THR A 56 -2.30 15.84 -5.53
CA THR A 56 -2.53 15.60 -6.96
C THR A 56 -1.24 15.36 -7.73
N GLN A 57 -0.16 16.06 -7.36
CA GLN A 57 1.13 15.93 -8.02
C GLN A 57 1.70 14.52 -7.83
N ILE A 58 1.68 14.00 -6.60
CA ILE A 58 2.09 12.62 -6.30
C ILE A 58 1.20 11.63 -7.05
N CYS A 59 -0.12 11.84 -7.03
CA CYS A 59 -1.06 10.97 -7.74
C CYS A 59 -0.78 10.91 -9.24
N GLU A 60 -0.54 12.05 -9.87
CA GLU A 60 -0.23 12.11 -11.30
C GLU A 60 1.10 11.43 -11.61
N SER A 61 2.17 11.73 -10.88
CA SER A 61 3.48 11.09 -11.08
C SER A 61 3.39 9.57 -10.94
N PHE A 62 2.67 9.08 -9.93
CA PHE A 62 2.49 7.64 -9.70
C PHE A 62 1.62 6.98 -10.77
N TYR A 63 0.56 7.65 -11.19
CA TYR A 63 -0.28 7.19 -12.30
C TYR A 63 0.53 7.06 -13.59
N PHE A 64 1.36 8.06 -13.92
CA PHE A 64 2.22 7.99 -15.10
C PHE A 64 3.29 6.89 -14.99
N ALA A 65 3.80 6.63 -13.80
CA ALA A 65 4.76 5.57 -13.52
C ALA A 65 4.15 4.15 -13.46
N GLY A 66 2.82 4.00 -13.60
CA GLY A 66 2.15 2.69 -13.51
C GLY A 66 2.05 2.15 -12.07
N VAL A 67 2.14 3.03 -11.07
CA VAL A 67 1.87 2.68 -9.67
C VAL A 67 0.36 2.75 -9.44
N PRO A 68 -0.29 1.71 -8.89
CA PRO A 68 -1.66 1.82 -8.44
C PRO A 68 -1.79 2.98 -7.43
N VAL A 69 -2.62 3.97 -7.72
CA VAL A 69 -2.72 5.18 -6.88
C VAL A 69 -4.16 5.65 -6.76
N TRP A 70 -4.53 6.06 -5.56
CA TRP A 70 -5.86 6.54 -5.21
C TRP A 70 -5.78 7.95 -4.65
N LEU A 71 -6.35 8.90 -5.38
CA LEU A 71 -6.49 10.29 -4.93
C LEU A 71 -7.65 10.39 -3.94
N VAL A 72 -7.35 10.61 -2.67
CA VAL A 72 -8.32 10.80 -1.61
C VAL A 72 -8.69 12.28 -1.54
N ARG A 73 -9.98 12.59 -1.72
CA ARG A 73 -10.50 13.96 -1.57
C ARG A 73 -11.65 14.02 -0.58
N HIS A 74 -11.78 15.16 0.10
CA HIS A 74 -13.02 15.46 0.80
C HIS A 74 -14.12 15.71 -0.23
N GLN A 75 -15.34 15.28 0.11
CA GLN A 75 -16.50 15.37 -0.76
C GLN A 75 -16.75 16.79 -1.28
N GLU A 76 -16.52 17.81 -0.44
CA GLU A 76 -16.66 19.24 -0.78
C GLU A 76 -15.74 19.70 -1.93
N PHE A 77 -14.65 18.97 -2.19
CA PHE A 77 -13.69 19.27 -3.27
C PHE A 77 -13.87 18.40 -4.51
N ILE A 78 -14.93 17.58 -4.55
CA ILE A 78 -15.30 16.80 -5.73
C ILE A 78 -16.32 17.65 -6.50
N PRO A 79 -16.01 18.09 -7.75
CA PRO A 79 -16.97 18.85 -8.53
C PRO A 79 -18.24 18.05 -8.78
N ASP A 80 -19.41 18.70 -8.67
CA ASP A 80 -20.71 18.07 -8.99
C ASP A 80 -20.80 17.61 -10.45
N THR A 81 -19.93 18.15 -11.31
CA THR A 81 -19.81 17.80 -12.73
C THR A 81 -18.81 16.67 -12.99
N MET A 82 -18.16 16.11 -11.97
CA MET A 82 -17.21 15.03 -12.14
C MET A 82 -17.92 13.76 -12.63
N ASN A 83 -17.46 13.23 -13.76
CA ASN A 83 -17.97 11.97 -14.29
C ASN A 83 -17.55 10.80 -13.38
N ILE A 84 -18.52 10.19 -12.71
CA ILE A 84 -18.30 8.97 -11.94
C ILE A 84 -18.53 7.79 -12.89
N ILE A 85 -17.44 7.10 -13.26
CA ILE A 85 -17.52 5.94 -14.16
C ILE A 85 -18.16 4.76 -13.40
N HIS A 86 -17.59 4.40 -12.26
CA HIS A 86 -18.06 3.30 -11.42
C HIS A 86 -17.94 3.64 -9.93
N PRO A 87 -19.04 3.61 -9.16
CA PRO A 87 -18.95 3.60 -7.71
C PRO A 87 -18.44 2.24 -7.24
N VAL A 88 -17.47 2.24 -6.32
CA VAL A 88 -16.97 1.02 -5.68
C VAL A 88 -17.63 0.89 -4.31
N TRP A 89 -18.30 -0.24 -4.07
CA TRP A 89 -18.79 -0.58 -2.74
C TRP A 89 -17.60 -0.88 -1.83
N LEU A 90 -17.46 -0.13 -0.75
CA LEU A 90 -16.42 -0.39 0.23
C LEU A 90 -16.71 -1.73 0.92
N THR A 91 -15.84 -2.71 0.69
CA THR A 91 -15.84 -3.97 1.43
C THR A 91 -14.88 -3.83 2.60
N PHE A 92 -15.37 -4.10 3.81
CA PHE A 92 -14.52 -4.14 4.99
C PHE A 92 -14.03 -5.58 5.18
N PRO A 93 -12.72 -5.79 5.41
CA PRO A 93 -12.20 -7.13 5.68
C PRO A 93 -12.74 -7.64 7.03
N GLU A 94 -13.57 -8.68 6.99
CA GLU A 94 -14.23 -9.24 8.18
C GLU A 94 -13.30 -10.10 9.06
N ASN A 95 -12.14 -10.49 8.53
CA ASN A 95 -11.19 -11.39 9.17
C ASN A 95 -9.78 -10.80 9.27
N ILE A 96 -9.65 -9.50 9.60
CA ILE A 96 -8.35 -8.98 10.03
C ILE A 96 -8.03 -9.64 11.37
N VAL A 97 -7.24 -10.71 11.33
CA VAL A 97 -6.58 -11.25 12.51
C VAL A 97 -5.56 -10.20 12.94
N ARG A 98 -5.98 -9.26 13.79
CA ARG A 98 -5.04 -8.57 14.67
C ARG A 98 -4.55 -9.67 15.58
N ALA A 99 -3.38 -10.23 15.28
CA ALA A 99 -2.85 -11.31 16.08
C ALA A 99 -2.86 -10.80 17.54
N MET A 100 -3.62 -11.48 18.37
CA MET A 100 -3.75 -11.16 19.77
C MET A 100 -2.94 -12.21 20.52
N TYR A 101 -2.07 -11.79 21.40
CA TYR A 101 -1.32 -12.69 22.26
C TYR A 101 -1.87 -12.61 23.68
N SER A 102 -1.96 -13.76 24.35
CA SER A 102 -2.30 -13.79 25.77
C SER A 102 -1.03 -13.66 26.60
N GLU A 103 -1.00 -12.67 27.48
CA GLU A 103 0.07 -12.46 28.46
C GLU A 103 -0.58 -12.32 29.84
N ASN A 104 -0.20 -13.20 30.78
CA ASN A 104 -0.76 -13.26 32.13
C ASN A 104 -2.30 -13.37 32.17
N GLY A 105 -2.89 -14.07 31.20
CA GLY A 105 -4.35 -14.24 31.08
C GLY A 105 -5.08 -13.06 30.42
N ALA A 106 -4.38 -11.99 30.06
CA ALA A 106 -4.94 -10.87 29.32
C ALA A 106 -4.63 -10.99 27.82
N VAL A 107 -5.67 -10.89 26.99
CA VAL A 107 -5.55 -10.87 25.52
C VAL A 107 -5.13 -9.45 25.08
N LYS A 108 -3.98 -9.32 24.42
CA LYS A 108 -3.40 -8.06 23.94
C LYS A 108 -3.16 -8.14 22.44
N SER A 109 -3.36 -7.05 21.69
CA SER A 109 -2.92 -6.98 20.30
C SER A 109 -1.39 -6.94 20.23
N PHE A 110 -0.77 -7.61 19.26
CA PHE A 110 0.65 -7.35 18.99
C PHE A 110 0.86 -5.85 18.75
N PRO A 111 1.92 -5.26 19.31
CA PRO A 111 2.22 -3.85 19.10
C PRO A 111 2.37 -3.59 17.60
N VAL A 112 1.63 -2.59 17.12
CA VAL A 112 1.90 -2.00 15.81
C VAL A 112 3.19 -1.21 16.01
N ILE A 113 4.26 -1.62 15.33
CA ILE A 113 5.57 -0.95 15.37
C ILE A 113 5.45 0.40 14.67
#